data_AF-A0A258BXZ5-F1
#
_entry.id   AF-A0A258BXZ5-F1
#
_cell.length_a   1.000
_cell.length_b   1.000
_cell.length_c   1.000
_cell.angle_alpha   90.00
_cell.angle_beta   90.00
_cell.angle_gamma   90.00
#
_symmetry.space_group_name_H-M   'P 1'
#
loop_
_entity.id
_entity.type
_entity.pdbx_description
1 polymer ?
#
loop_
_entity_poly.entity_id
_entity_poly.type
_entity_poly.pdbx_seq_one_letter_code
_entity_poly.pdbx_strand_id
1 'polypeptide(L)'
;FDSDAGGMVYSFTKLNDVKPPMIAAATKNAREGAEQFAKDSGAEVGDIKTAAQGYFSIIPRDGDTSFTNASASPFQKVRVVTTIDFYLD
;
A
#
# COMPACT_ATOMS: atom_id res chain seq x y z
N PHE A 1 33.65 15.34 -23.81
CA PHE A 1 33.22 15.57 -22.41
C PHE A 1 32.15 14.52 -22.11
N ASP A 2 32.34 13.81 -20.99
CA ASP A 2 31.74 12.54 -20.50
C ASP A 2 30.36 12.08 -21.02
N SER A 3 30.18 10.82 -21.44
CA SER A 3 30.10 9.55 -20.67
C SER A 3 28.85 9.46 -19.79
N ASP A 4 27.96 8.52 -20.12
CA ASP A 4 26.98 7.86 -19.25
C ASP A 4 26.56 8.63 -17.98
N ALA A 5 25.50 9.43 -18.11
CA ALA A 5 24.59 9.63 -16.98
C ALA A 5 23.81 8.32 -16.76
N GLY A 6 24.51 7.28 -16.33
CA GLY A 6 23.95 6.04 -15.82
C GLY A 6 23.19 6.36 -14.54
N GLY A 7 21.95 6.81 -14.69
CA GLY A 7 21.02 6.96 -13.58
C GLY A 7 20.94 5.61 -12.87
N MET A 8 21.47 5.53 -11.66
CA MET A 8 21.38 4.33 -10.84
C MET A 8 19.90 3.93 -10.75
N VAL A 9 19.57 2.68 -11.07
CA VAL A 9 18.22 2.13 -10.97
C VAL A 9 18.10 1.37 -9.66
N TYR A 10 17.58 2.03 -8.61
CA TYR A 10 17.24 1.33 -7.38
C TYR A 10 15.95 0.52 -7.57
N SER A 11 16.07 -0.80 -7.57
CA SER A 11 14.94 -1.72 -7.56
C SER A 11 14.74 -2.30 -6.16
N PHE A 12 13.55 -2.12 -5.59
CA PHE A 12 13.18 -2.75 -4.32
C PHE A 12 12.95 -4.27 -4.51
N THR A 13 13.99 -5.07 -4.27
CA THR A 13 13.96 -6.53 -4.47
C THR A 13 13.16 -7.28 -3.41
N LYS A 14 12.89 -6.64 -2.26
CA LYS A 14 12.18 -7.24 -1.11
C LYS A 14 10.66 -7.05 -1.15
N LEU A 15 10.08 -6.70 -2.30
CA LEU A 15 8.64 -6.47 -2.42
C LEU A 15 7.83 -7.71 -2.02
N ASN A 16 8.34 -8.90 -2.33
CA ASN A 16 7.65 -10.15 -2.00
C ASN A 16 7.67 -10.48 -0.51
N ASP A 17 8.67 -10.02 0.24
CA ASP A 17 8.78 -10.26 1.68
C ASP A 17 7.87 -9.32 2.48
N VAL A 18 7.67 -8.09 2.00
CA VAL A 18 6.82 -7.09 2.67
C VAL A 18 5.34 -7.26 2.33
N LYS A 19 5.03 -7.95 1.23
CA LYS A 19 3.66 -8.16 0.73
C LYS A 19 2.74 -8.80 1.78
N PRO A 20 3.04 -10.00 2.35
CA PRO A 20 2.16 -10.65 3.32
C PRO A 20 1.86 -9.80 4.56
N PRO A 21 2.86 -9.23 5.28
CA PRO A 21 2.57 -8.42 6.46
C PRO A 21 1.84 -7.11 6.14
N MET A 22 2.07 -6.50 4.95
CA MET A 22 1.34 -5.30 4.53
C MET A 22 -0.14 -5.58 4.26
N ILE A 23 -0.47 -6.73 3.64
CA ILE A 23 -1.86 -7.14 3.42
C ILE A 23 -2.55 -7.38 4.76
N ALA A 24 -1.91 -8.12 5.68
CA ALA A 24 -2.47 -8.37 7.01
C ALA A 24 -2.74 -7.07 7.78
N ALA A 25 -1.82 -6.12 7.74
CA ALA A 25 -2.00 -4.80 8.36
C ALA A 25 -3.15 -4.01 7.71
N ALA A 26 -3.24 -4.02 6.37
CA ALA A 26 -4.32 -3.36 5.65
C ALA A 26 -5.70 -3.96 5.98
N THR A 27 -5.80 -5.30 6.06
CA THR A 27 -7.02 -6.00 6.44
C THR A 27 -7.44 -5.69 7.88
N LYS A 28 -6.47 -5.65 8.82
CA LYS A 28 -6.74 -5.28 10.22
C LYS A 28 -7.29 -3.87 10.32
N ASN A 29 -6.64 -2.90 9.67
CA ASN A 29 -7.09 -1.51 9.65
C ASN A 29 -8.48 -1.35 9.02
N ALA A 30 -8.78 -2.11 7.94
CA ALA A 30 -10.08 -2.07 7.31
C ALA A 30 -11.19 -2.60 8.25
N ARG A 31 -10.91 -3.67 8.99
CA ARG A 31 -11.84 -4.21 10.01
C ARG A 31 -12.05 -3.23 11.16
N GLU A 32 -10.99 -2.61 11.69
CA GLU A 32 -11.11 -1.60 12.75
C GLU A 32 -11.98 -0.40 12.30
N GLY A 33 -11.83 0.04 11.05
CA GLY A 33 -12.70 1.07 10.47
C GLY A 33 -14.16 0.62 10.36
N ALA A 34 -14.40 -0.62 9.89
CA ALA A 34 -15.73 -1.20 9.82
C ALA A 34 -16.38 -1.32 11.22
N GLU A 35 -15.61 -1.70 12.25
CA GLU A 35 -16.07 -1.79 13.64
C GLU A 35 -16.54 -0.43 14.17
N GLN A 36 -15.84 0.64 13.83
CA GLN A 36 -16.27 1.99 14.17
C GLN A 36 -17.59 2.36 13.48
N PHE A 37 -17.74 2.08 12.18
CA PHE A 37 -18.99 2.34 11.46
C PHE A 37 -20.17 1.51 11.99
N ALA A 38 -19.92 0.25 12.35
CA ALA A 38 -20.91 -0.64 12.92
C ALA A 38 -21.40 -0.09 14.27
N LYS A 39 -20.45 0.26 15.16
CA LYS A 39 -20.74 0.87 16.46
C LYS A 39 -21.55 2.16 16.34
N ASP A 40 -21.18 3.03 15.40
CA ASP A 40 -21.89 4.30 15.17
C ASP A 40 -23.29 4.10 14.59
N SER A 41 -23.52 2.96 13.91
CA SER A 41 -24.81 2.61 13.30
C SER A 41 -25.69 1.70 14.17
N GLY A 42 -25.18 1.24 15.32
CA GLY A 42 -25.84 0.26 16.18
C GLY A 42 -25.88 -1.16 15.59
N ALA A 43 -24.97 -1.46 14.67
CA ALA A 43 -24.82 -2.74 14.00
C ALA A 43 -23.54 -3.45 14.46
N GLU A 44 -23.39 -4.73 14.12
CA GLU A 44 -22.18 -5.52 14.30
C GLU A 44 -21.47 -5.73 12.96
N VAL A 45 -20.13 -5.86 12.98
CA VAL A 45 -19.37 -6.18 11.77
C VAL A 45 -19.50 -7.67 11.48
N GLY A 46 -20.19 -7.99 10.39
CA GLY A 46 -20.36 -9.34 9.89
C GLY A 46 -19.21 -9.81 8.99
N ASP A 47 -19.53 -10.77 8.13
CA ASP A 47 -18.57 -11.39 7.22
C ASP A 47 -18.05 -10.42 6.15
N ILE A 48 -16.88 -10.77 5.59
CA ILE A 48 -16.32 -10.06 4.44
C ILE A 48 -17.19 -10.37 3.22
N LYS A 49 -17.78 -9.31 2.65
CA LYS A 49 -18.55 -9.38 1.41
C LYS A 49 -17.64 -9.44 0.19
N THR A 50 -16.66 -8.53 0.14
CA THR A 50 -15.73 -8.40 -0.98
C THR A 50 -14.38 -7.97 -0.44
N ALA A 51 -13.30 -8.52 -0.99
CA ALA A 51 -11.95 -8.00 -0.77
C ALA A 51 -11.27 -7.78 -2.13
N ALA A 52 -10.77 -6.57 -2.34
CA ALA A 52 -10.04 -6.19 -3.54
C ALA A 52 -8.68 -5.60 -3.15
N GLN A 53 -7.60 -6.22 -3.63
CA GLN A 53 -6.24 -5.74 -3.42
C GLN A 53 -5.78 -4.96 -4.66
N GLY A 54 -5.45 -3.69 -4.46
CA GLY A 54 -4.84 -2.84 -5.48
C GLY A 54 -3.36 -3.17 -5.72
N TYR A 55 -2.80 -2.55 -6.75
CA TYR A 55 -1.39 -2.71 -7.09
C TYR A 55 -0.47 -2.10 -6.04
N PHE A 56 0.71 -2.69 -5.87
CA PHE A 56 1.79 -2.10 -5.09
C PHE A 56 2.44 -0.97 -5.91
N SER A 57 2.50 0.21 -5.34
CA SER A 57 3.21 1.36 -5.91
C SER A 57 4.46 1.65 -5.10
N ILE A 58 5.58 1.80 -5.78
CA ILE A 58 6.87 2.16 -5.17
C ILE A 58 7.17 3.60 -5.60
N ILE A 59 7.23 4.51 -4.65
CA ILE A 59 7.51 5.94 -4.89
C ILE A 59 8.74 6.39 -4.09
N PRO A 60 9.51 7.38 -4.56
CA PRO A 60 10.62 7.93 -3.79
C PRO A 60 10.14 8.59 -2.49
N ARG A 61 10.92 8.45 -1.40
CA ARG A 61 10.56 8.97 -0.07
C ARG A 61 10.39 10.50 -0.04
N ASP A 62 11.21 11.21 -0.82
CA ASP A 62 11.36 12.67 -0.75
C ASP A 62 10.37 13.44 -1.64
N GLY A 63 9.40 12.75 -2.24
CA GLY A 63 8.28 13.41 -2.90
C GLY A 63 8.64 14.19 -4.17
N ASP A 64 9.84 14.00 -4.74
CA ASP A 64 10.13 14.45 -6.10
C ASP A 64 9.29 13.60 -7.06
N THR A 65 8.20 14.19 -7.54
CA THR A 65 7.23 13.62 -8.47
C THR A 65 7.73 13.58 -9.90
N SER A 66 8.99 13.98 -10.15
CA SER A 66 9.60 13.77 -11.46
C SER A 66 9.74 12.27 -11.73
N PHE A 67 8.89 11.76 -12.62
CA PHE A 67 8.86 10.36 -13.11
C PHE A 67 10.22 9.85 -13.62
N THR A 68 11.18 10.75 -13.86
CA THR A 68 12.55 10.44 -14.28
C THR A 68 13.48 9.96 -13.16
N ASN A 69 13.13 10.12 -11.87
CA ASN A 69 14.05 9.90 -10.73
C ASN A 69 13.53 9.01 -9.59
N ALA A 70 12.47 8.21 -9.80
CA ALA A 70 12.02 7.23 -8.79
C ALA A 70 13.11 6.17 -8.45
N SER A 71 14.07 6.04 -9.35
CA SER A 71 15.27 5.22 -9.24
C SER A 71 16.48 5.94 -8.64
N ALA A 72 16.44 7.26 -8.42
CA ALA A 72 17.61 8.03 -7.95
C ALA A 72 17.73 8.07 -6.42
N SER A 73 16.68 7.67 -5.67
CA SER A 73 16.70 7.66 -4.21
C SER A 73 16.84 6.24 -3.65
N PRO A 74 17.79 5.98 -2.73
CA PRO A 74 17.89 4.70 -2.04
C PRO A 74 16.71 4.46 -1.07
N PHE A 75 15.91 5.50 -0.77
CA PHE A 75 14.74 5.39 0.09
C PHE A 75 13.45 5.36 -0.73
N GLN A 76 12.85 4.18 -0.79
CA GLN A 76 11.60 3.93 -1.51
C GLN A 76 10.45 3.66 -0.53
N LYS A 77 9.29 4.30 -0.77
CA LYS A 77 8.03 4.07 -0.06
C LYS A 77 7.19 3.08 -0.85
N VAL A 78 6.85 1.95 -0.24
CA VAL A 78 5.94 0.95 -0.80
C VAL A 78 4.54 1.24 -0.28
N ARG A 79 3.57 1.42 -1.18
CA ARG A 79 2.15 1.58 -0.85
C ARG A 79 1.35 0.45 -1.50
N VAL A 80 0.43 -0.13 -0.74
CA VAL A 80 -0.64 -0.98 -1.26
C VAL A 80 -1.96 -0.48 -0.71
N VAL A 81 -2.99 -0.47 -1.54
CA VAL A 81 -4.35 -0.14 -1.13
C VAL A 81 -5.15 -1.44 -1.18
N THR A 82 -5.78 -1.82 -0.07
CA THR A 82 -6.69 -2.96 -0.02
C THR A 82 -8.06 -2.43 0.39
N THR A 83 -9.07 -2.70 -0.41
CA THR A 83 -10.46 -2.34 -0.16
C THR A 83 -11.18 -3.60 0.31
N ILE A 84 -11.82 -3.54 1.47
CA ILE A 84 -12.60 -4.65 2.03
C ILE A 84 -13.98 -4.13 2.40
N ASP A 85 -15.00 -4.75 1.82
CA ASP A 85 -16.40 -4.49 2.14
C ASP A 85 -16.88 -5.54 3.15
N PHE A 86 -17.50 -5.07 4.22
CA PHE A 86 -18.09 -5.92 5.26
C PHE A 86 -19.60 -5.81 5.25
N TYR A 87 -20.27 -6.88 5.65
CA TYR A 87 -21.66 -6.78 6.08
C TYR A 87 -21.76 -6.10 7.44
N LEU A 88 -22.85 -5.35 7.64
CA LEU A 88 -23.23 -4.81 8.93
C LEU A 88 -24.58 -5.41 9.29
N ASP A 89 -24.67 -6.04 10.45
CA ASP A 89 -25.86 -6.75 10.95
C ASP A 89 -26.54 -6.01 12.10
#